data_AF-A0A7X7ZAW5-F1
#
_entry.id   AF-A0A7X7ZAW5-F1
#
_cell.length_a   1.000
_cell.length_b   1.000
_cell.length_c   1.000
_cell.angle_alpha   90.00
_cell.angle_beta   90.00
_cell.angle_gamma   90.00
#
_symmetry.space_group_name_H-M   'P 1'
#
loop_
_entity.id
_entity.type
_entity.pdbx_description
1 polymer ?
#
loop_
_entity_poly.entity_id
_entity_poly.type
_entity_poly.pdbx_seq_one_letter_code
_entity_poly.pdbx_strand_id
1 'polypeptide(L)'
;MKKRSFTKEEKLRIIQEASENGVNATLEKHGIYRASYYEWRRKFEQMGEEGFIHGMTPAQQKRIRELEKENRLLKELLAEKELENRLKGDLLKKRYALEKKRRL
;
A
#
# COMPACT_ATOMS: atom_id res chain seq x y z
N MET A 1 26.56 -0.73 -25.10
CA MET A 1 25.17 -0.34 -25.43
C MET A 1 24.46 0.10 -24.15
N LYS A 2 23.85 1.29 -24.15
CA LYS A 2 23.08 1.79 -23.01
C LYS A 2 21.76 0.99 -22.95
N LYS A 3 21.53 0.23 -21.87
CA LYS A 3 20.26 -0.49 -21.68
C LYS A 3 19.14 0.55 -21.56
N ARG A 4 18.15 0.47 -22.45
CA ARG A 4 16.93 1.29 -22.35
C ARG A 4 16.18 0.87 -21.08
N SER A 5 15.99 1.80 -20.17
CA SER A 5 15.18 1.62 -18.96
C SER A 5 13.76 2.11 -19.23
N PHE A 6 12.78 1.38 -18.72
CA PHE A 6 11.37 1.76 -18.78
C PHE A 6 10.88 2.06 -17.37
N THR A 7 10.24 3.21 -17.22
CA THR A 7 9.50 3.62 -16.02
C THR A 7 8.30 2.71 -15.77
N LYS A 8 7.73 2.78 -14.57
CA LYS A 8 6.51 2.05 -14.20
C LYS A 8 5.37 2.42 -15.17
N GLU A 9 5.20 3.71 -15.41
CA GLU A 9 4.13 4.29 -16.22
C GLU A 9 4.26 3.87 -17.68
N GLU A 10 5.48 3.83 -18.22
CA GLU A 10 5.72 3.33 -19.57
C GLU A 10 5.35 1.85 -19.70
N LYS A 11 5.77 1.01 -18.75
CA LYS A 11 5.44 -0.42 -18.76
C LYS A 11 3.92 -0.65 -18.73
N LEU A 12 3.20 0.10 -17.91
CA LEU A 12 1.74 0.03 -17.83
C LEU A 12 1.09 0.42 -19.16
N ARG A 13 1.50 1.55 -19.75
CA ARG A 13 0.99 1.96 -21.07
C ARG A 13 1.25 0.91 -22.15
N ILE A 14 2.45 0.32 -22.17
CA ILE A 14 2.82 -0.70 -23.16
C ILE A 14 2.01 -1.98 -22.96
N ILE A 15 1.76 -2.40 -21.72
CA ILE A 15 0.92 -3.58 -21.43
C ILE A 15 -0.52 -3.35 -21.91
N GLN A 16 -1.07 -2.16 -21.64
CA GLN A 16 -2.40 -1.77 -22.10
C GLN A 16 -2.47 -1.74 -23.64
N GLU A 17 -1.52 -1.06 -24.29
CA GLU A 17 -1.46 -0.98 -25.75
C GLU A 17 -1.37 -2.37 -26.40
N ALA A 18 -0.58 -3.28 -25.82
CA ALA A 18 -0.46 -4.65 -26.30
C ALA A 18 -1.76 -5.47 -26.14
N SER A 19 -2.61 -5.12 -25.16
CA SER A 19 -3.94 -5.73 -24.99
C SER A 19 -4.93 -5.26 -26.05
N GLU A 20 -4.82 -4.02 -26.48
CA GLU A 20 -5.75 -3.40 -27.45
C GLU A 20 -5.34 -3.65 -28.91
N ASN A 21 -4.04 -3.49 -29.20
CA ASN A 21 -3.50 -3.50 -30.57
C ASN A 21 -2.71 -4.79 -30.89
N GLY A 22 -2.60 -5.70 -29.92
CA GLY A 22 -1.85 -6.94 -30.04
C GLY A 22 -0.37 -6.80 -29.68
N VAL A 23 0.20 -7.90 -29.18
CA VAL A 23 1.56 -7.94 -28.64
C VAL A 23 2.61 -7.63 -29.71
N ASN A 24 2.54 -8.23 -30.89
CA ASN A 24 3.60 -8.12 -31.89
C ASN A 24 3.80 -6.70 -32.41
N ALA A 25 2.71 -6.05 -32.83
CA ALA A 25 2.74 -4.68 -33.33
C ALA A 25 3.27 -3.71 -32.25
N THR A 26 2.86 -3.91 -31.00
CA THR A 26 3.31 -3.09 -29.87
C THR A 26 4.80 -3.28 -29.57
N LEU A 27 5.30 -4.53 -29.59
CA LEU A 27 6.72 -4.80 -29.37
C LEU A 27 7.62 -4.22 -30.46
N GLU A 28 7.17 -4.28 -31.71
CA GLU A 28 7.88 -3.69 -32.86
C GLU A 28 7.92 -2.16 -32.74
N LYS A 29 6.77 -1.53 -32.48
CA LYS A 29 6.65 -0.07 -32.27
C LYS A 29 7.58 0.47 -31.19
N HIS A 30 7.65 -0.23 -30.04
CA HIS A 30 8.43 0.22 -28.90
C HIS A 30 9.87 -0.31 -28.86
N GLY A 31 10.22 -1.24 -29.76
CA GLY A 31 11.53 -1.90 -29.80
C GLY A 31 11.81 -2.73 -28.55
N ILE A 32 10.83 -3.51 -28.09
CA ILE A 32 10.89 -4.27 -26.84
C ILE A 32 11.05 -5.76 -27.13
N TYR A 33 11.99 -6.39 -26.42
CA TYR A 33 12.13 -7.84 -26.48
C TYR A 33 10.92 -8.52 -25.86
N ARG A 34 10.40 -9.52 -26.56
CA ARG A 34 9.23 -10.30 -26.14
C ARG A 34 9.37 -10.87 -24.71
N ALA A 35 10.57 -11.32 -24.33
CA ALA A 35 10.85 -11.82 -22.98
C ALA A 35 10.61 -10.75 -21.89
N SER A 36 11.07 -9.52 -22.13
CA SER A 36 10.88 -8.40 -21.19
C SER A 36 9.40 -8.07 -21.01
N TYR A 37 8.63 -8.06 -22.11
CA TYR A 37 7.19 -7.83 -22.05
C TYR A 37 6.47 -8.88 -21.20
N TYR A 38 6.72 -10.17 -21.45
CA TYR A 38 6.07 -11.23 -20.68
C TYR A 38 6.51 -11.25 -19.21
N GLU A 39 7.76 -10.88 -18.91
CA GLU A 39 8.20 -10.70 -17.53
C GLU A 39 7.38 -9.59 -16.84
N TRP A 40 7.17 -8.46 -17.50
CA TRP A 40 6.36 -7.37 -16.97
C TRP A 40 4.90 -7.75 -16.83
N ARG A 41 4.33 -8.43 -17.84
CA ARG A 41 2.95 -8.91 -17.81
C ARG A 41 2.74 -9.87 -16.64
N ARG A 42 3.64 -10.83 -16.43
CA ARG A 42 3.61 -11.75 -15.30
C ARG A 42 3.70 -11.02 -13.95
N LYS A 43 4.60 -10.03 -13.83
CA LYS A 43 4.71 -9.20 -12.61
C LYS A 43 3.42 -8.43 -12.33
N PHE A 44 2.81 -7.86 -13.36
CA PHE A 44 1.54 -7.15 -13.27
C PHE A 44 0.39 -8.08 -12.90
N GLU A 45 0.28 -9.25 -13.52
CA GLU A 45 -0.75 -10.26 -13.20
C GLU A 45 -0.65 -10.75 -11.74
N GLN A 46 0.57 -10.88 -11.19
CA GLN A 46 0.78 -11.40 -9.83
C GLN A 46 0.66 -10.34 -8.73
N MET A 47 1.19 -9.14 -8.98
CA MET A 47 1.39 -8.11 -7.95
C MET A 47 0.71 -6.78 -8.27
N GLY A 48 0.04 -6.67 -9.43
CA GLY A 48 -0.48 -5.42 -9.94
C GLY A 48 0.64 -4.43 -10.27
N GLU A 49 0.32 -3.15 -10.21
CA GLU A 49 1.26 -2.06 -10.46
C GLU A 49 2.46 -2.03 -9.51
N GLU A 50 2.28 -2.52 -8.28
CA GLU A 50 3.33 -2.61 -7.26
C GLU A 50 4.45 -3.57 -7.67
N GLY A 51 4.15 -4.54 -8.55
CA GLY A 51 5.15 -5.46 -9.11
C GLY A 51 6.24 -4.79 -9.93
N PHE A 52 6.10 -3.50 -10.27
CA PHE A 52 7.11 -2.71 -10.95
C PHE A 52 8.01 -1.89 -10.01
N ILE A 53 7.72 -1.88 -8.71
CA ILE A 53 8.61 -1.31 -7.70
C ILE A 53 9.88 -2.17 -7.65
N HIS A 54 11.05 -1.52 -7.61
CA HIS A 54 12.33 -2.23 -7.65
C HIS A 54 12.48 -3.16 -6.45
N GLY A 55 12.87 -4.41 -6.71
CA GLY A 55 13.07 -5.42 -5.67
C GLY A 55 11.79 -5.98 -5.06
N MET A 56 10.60 -5.63 -5.57
CA MET A 56 9.33 -6.11 -5.02
C MET A 56 9.05 -7.56 -5.40
N THR A 57 8.79 -8.39 -4.40
CA THR A 57 8.43 -9.81 -4.54
C THR A 57 7.02 -10.09 -4.02
N PRO A 58 6.37 -11.19 -4.44
CA PRO A 58 5.05 -11.55 -3.94
C PRO A 58 5.02 -11.73 -2.41
N ALA A 59 6.10 -12.28 -1.82
CA ALA A 59 6.22 -12.45 -0.38
C ALA A 59 6.31 -11.11 0.37
N GLN A 60 7.07 -10.14 -0.16
CA GLN A 60 7.13 -8.79 0.39
C GLN A 60 5.78 -8.08 0.29
N GLN A 61 5.05 -8.22 -0.83
CA GLN A 61 3.71 -7.63 -0.97
C GLN A 61 2.72 -8.19 0.05
N LYS A 62 2.73 -9.51 0.25
CA LYS A 62 1.92 -10.16 1.28
C LYS A 62 2.28 -9.61 2.67
N ARG A 63 3.57 -9.52 2.98
CA ARG A 63 4.04 -8.99 4.27
C ARG A 63 3.64 -7.52 4.49
N ILE A 64 3.69 -6.69 3.45
CA ILE A 64 3.24 -5.30 3.52
C ILE A 64 1.75 -5.24 3.86
N ARG A 65 0.90 -6.00 3.17
CA ARG A 65 -0.56 -6.04 3.45
C ARG A 65 -0.88 -6.51 4.87
N GLU A 66 -0.15 -7.50 5.37
CA GLU A 66 -0.26 -7.98 6.75
C GLU A 66 0.09 -6.86 7.75
N LEU A 67 1.23 -6.20 7.55
CA LEU A 67 1.70 -5.09 8.39
C LEU A 67 0.75 -3.90 8.35
N GLU A 68 0.19 -3.57 7.19
CA GLU A 68 -0.82 -2.50 7.07
C GLU A 68 -2.09 -2.83 7.86
N LYS A 69 -2.54 -4.09 7.83
CA LYS A 69 -3.70 -4.54 8.61
C LYS A 69 -3.41 -4.46 10.10
N GLU A 70 -2.25 -4.94 10.53
CA GLU A 70 -1.81 -4.85 11.93
C GLU A 70 -1.69 -3.40 12.38
N ASN A 71 -1.13 -2.51 11.55
CA ASN A 71 -0.99 -1.10 11.85
C ASN A 71 -2.35 -0.40 12.01
N ARG A 72 -3.34 -0.74 11.16
CA ARG A 72 -4.71 -0.23 11.30
C ARG A 72 -5.32 -0.66 12.64
N LEU A 73 -5.23 -1.94 12.99
CA LEU A 73 -5.74 -2.46 14.25
C LEU A 73 -5.05 -1.79 15.46
N LEU A 74 -3.73 -1.63 15.41
CA LEU A 74 -2.97 -0.97 16.47
C LEU A 74 -3.39 0.50 16.65
N LYS A 75 -3.66 1.22 15.55
CA LYS A 75 -4.17 2.59 15.60
C LYS A 75 -5.56 2.68 16.22
N GLU A 76 -6.45 1.76 15.88
CA GLU A 76 -7.80 1.68 16.47
C GLU A 76 -7.71 1.42 17.99
N LEU A 77 -6.95 0.41 18.41
CA LEU A 77 -6.75 0.09 19.82
C LEU A 77 -6.11 1.26 20.59
N LEU A 78 -5.15 1.97 19.99
CA LEU A 78 -4.55 3.14 20.60
C LEU A 78 -5.57 4.26 20.81
N ALA A 79 -6.39 4.55 19.79
CA ALA A 79 -7.44 5.57 19.89
C ALA A 79 -8.48 5.22 20.98
N GLU A 80 -8.89 3.96 21.06
CA GLU A 80 -9.77 3.47 22.13
C GLU A 80 -9.16 3.65 23.52
N LYS A 81 -7.87 3.30 23.68
CA LYS A 81 -7.15 3.44 24.96
C LYS A 81 -6.98 4.89 25.37
N GLU A 82 -6.69 5.78 24.42
CA GLU A 82 -6.60 7.22 24.69
C GLU A 82 -7.95 7.81 25.11
N LEU A 83 -9.04 7.39 24.47
CA LEU A 83 -10.39 7.80 24.84
C LEU A 83 -10.76 7.30 26.24
N GLU A 84 -10.50 6.03 26.54
CA GLU A 84 -10.72 5.44 27.86
C GLU A 84 -9.98 6.21 28.96
N ASN A 85 -8.70 6.55 28.72
CA ASN A 85 -7.89 7.33 29.65
C ASN A 85 -8.43 8.74 29.88
N ARG A 86 -8.87 9.43 28.82
CA ARG A 86 -9.48 10.75 28.92
C ARG A 86 -10.75 10.71 29.78
N LEU A 87 -11.64 9.76 29.51
CA LEU A 87 -12.89 9.58 30.27
C LEU A 87 -12.62 9.30 31.74
N LYS A 88 -11.65 8.43 32.06
CA LYS A 88 -11.23 8.17 33.46
C LYS A 88 -10.75 9.44 34.14
N GLY A 89 -9.91 10.23 33.46
CA GLY A 89 -9.43 11.52 33.97
C GLY A 89 -10.56 12.50 34.29
N ASP A 90 -11.55 12.61 33.40
CA ASP A 90 -12.68 13.52 33.58
C ASP A 90 -13.62 13.05 34.71
N LEU A 91 -13.83 11.74 34.86
CA LEU A 91 -14.58 11.16 35.97
C LEU A 91 -13.90 11.44 37.32
N LEU A 92 -12.56 11.30 37.38
CA LEU A 92 -11.79 11.62 38.59
C LEU A 92 -11.93 13.10 38.95
N LYS A 93 -11.75 14.01 37.99
CA LYS A 93 -11.94 15.46 38.20
C LYS A 93 -13.34 15.78 38.73
N LYS A 94 -14.38 15.18 38.13
CA LYS A 94 -15.77 15.36 38.56
C LYS A 94 -15.99 14.85 39.98
N ARG A 95 -15.44 13.68 40.33
CA ARG A 95 -15.50 13.12 41.69
C ARG A 95 -14.84 14.06 42.70
N TYR A 96 -13.62 14.53 42.44
CA TYR A 96 -12.92 15.47 43.34
C TYR A 96 -13.70 16.78 43.53
N ALA A 97 -14.29 17.33 42.46
CA ALA A 97 -15.10 18.54 42.55
C ALA A 97 -16.36 18.33 43.42
N LEU A 98 -17.03 17.18 43.29
CA LEU A 98 -18.19 16.82 44.12
C LEU A 98 -17.80 16.63 45.59
N GLU A 99 -16.68 15.96 45.85
CA GLU A 99 -16.18 15.75 47.21
C GLU A 99 -15.79 17.07 47.89
N LYS A 100 -15.14 17.99 47.17
CA LYS A 100 -14.84 19.34 47.66
C LYS A 100 -16.12 20.10 48.04
N LYS A 101 -17.17 20.03 47.21
CA LYS A 101 -18.46 20.66 47.51
C LYS A 101 -19.14 20.09 48.75
N ARG A 102 -18.96 18.80 49.05
CA ARG A 102 -19.55 18.14 50.24
C ARG A 102 -18.85 18.51 51.55
N ARG A 103 -17.61 18.97 51.48
CA ARG A 103 -16.78 19.35 52.65
C ARG A 103 -16.90 20.83 53.02
N LEU A 104 -17.58 21.62 52.20
CA LEU A 104 -17.94 23.03 52.44
C LEU A 104 -19.36 23.10 52.99
#